data_AF-A0A3G4VKX0-F1
#
_entry.id   AF-A0A3G4VKX0-F1
#
_cell.length_a   1.000
_cell.length_b   1.000
_cell.length_c   1.000
_cell.angle_alpha   90.00
_cell.angle_beta   90.00
_cell.angle_gamma   90.00
#
_symmetry.space_group_name_H-M   'P 1'
#
loop_
_entity.id
_entity.type
_entity.pdbx_description
1 polymer ?
#
loop_
_entity_poly.entity_id
_entity_poly.type
_entity_poly.pdbx_seq_one_letter_code
_entity_poly.pdbx_strand_id
1 'polypeptide(L)'
;MSDSLRELWLRGVAFNPAAPSDVLIRLMDRAAGEVGPLMCEGRDLPDAVVDAALRHPAGKVRGALALNRYVDPARLAPLATDPSGIVRYRLAVGPRPALDGYDHCRTASSSPS
;
A
#
# COMPACT_ATOMS: atom_id res chain seq x y z
N MET A 1 8.43 -25.98 5.20
CA MET A 1 8.00 -26.08 3.78
C MET A 1 6.53 -25.69 3.61
N SER A 2 5.60 -26.18 4.43
CA SER A 2 4.16 -25.83 4.36
C SER A 2 3.88 -24.33 4.52
N ASP A 3 4.57 -23.66 5.43
CA ASP A 3 4.31 -22.24 5.72
C ASP A 3 4.72 -21.33 4.54
N SER A 4 5.82 -21.65 3.85
CA SER A 4 6.24 -20.93 2.65
C SER A 4 5.26 -21.10 1.48
N LEU A 5 4.68 -22.31 1.32
CA LEU A 5 3.66 -22.54 0.29
C LEU A 5 2.36 -21.80 0.62
N ARG A 6 1.95 -21.82 1.88
CA ARG A 6 0.78 -21.06 2.37
C ARG A 6 0.95 -19.57 2.10
N GLU A 7 2.11 -19.01 2.41
CA GLU A 7 2.40 -17.59 2.16
C GLU A 7 2.31 -17.25 0.67
N LEU A 8 2.89 -18.08 -0.20
CA LEU A 8 2.80 -17.90 -1.66
C LEU A 8 1.35 -17.94 -2.16
N TRP A 9 0.53 -18.86 -1.65
CA TRP A 9 -0.89 -18.94 -2.02
C TRP A 9 -1.68 -17.71 -1.59
N LEU A 10 -1.51 -17.28 -0.33
CA LEU A 10 -2.17 -16.06 0.15
C LEU A 10 -1.73 -14.84 -0.65
N ARG A 11 -0.46 -14.76 -1.04
CA ARG A 11 0.04 -13.68 -1.90
C ARG A 11 -0.56 -13.74 -3.29
N GLY A 12 -0.72 -14.94 -3.87
CA GLY A 12 -1.42 -15.14 -5.13
C GLY A 12 -2.86 -14.65 -5.08
N VAL A 13 -3.61 -14.98 -4.02
CA VAL A 13 -4.98 -14.49 -3.81
C VAL A 13 -4.99 -12.97 -3.65
N ALA A 14 -4.09 -12.42 -2.84
CA ALA A 14 -4.03 -11.00 -2.53
C ALA A 14 -3.75 -10.11 -3.76
N PHE A 15 -3.07 -10.63 -4.77
CA PHE A 15 -2.75 -9.92 -6.02
C PHE A 15 -3.58 -10.38 -7.23
N ASN A 16 -4.54 -11.29 -7.04
CA ASN A 16 -5.50 -11.66 -8.09
C ASN A 16 -6.54 -10.53 -8.29
N PRO A 17 -6.67 -9.94 -9.49
CA PRO A 17 -7.70 -8.94 -9.80
C PRO A 17 -9.14 -9.44 -9.69
N ALA A 18 -9.36 -10.74 -9.85
CA ALA A 18 -10.68 -11.38 -9.71
C ALA A 18 -11.00 -11.80 -8.27
N ALA A 19 -10.12 -11.51 -7.29
CA ALA A 19 -10.37 -11.86 -5.90
C ALA A 19 -11.56 -11.05 -5.33
N PRO A 20 -12.56 -11.71 -4.72
CA PRO A 20 -13.67 -11.03 -4.06
C PRO A 20 -13.22 -10.12 -2.91
N SER A 21 -13.94 -9.02 -2.70
CA SER A 21 -13.57 -8.01 -1.68
C SER A 21 -13.58 -8.57 -0.26
N ASP A 22 -14.53 -9.44 0.08
CA ASP A 22 -14.62 -10.08 1.40
C ASP A 22 -13.42 -11.00 1.67
N VAL A 23 -12.91 -11.69 0.64
CA VAL A 23 -11.68 -12.48 0.74
C VAL A 23 -10.49 -11.56 0.99
N LEU A 24 -10.35 -10.47 0.25
CA LEU A 24 -9.27 -9.49 0.44
C LEU A 24 -9.32 -8.84 1.83
N ILE A 25 -10.52 -8.58 2.36
CA ILE A 25 -10.70 -8.05 3.71
C ILE A 25 -10.16 -9.04 4.75
N ARG A 26 -10.47 -10.33 4.62
CA ARG A 26 -9.94 -11.37 5.52
C ARG A 26 -8.42 -11.53 5.45
N LEU A 27 -7.79 -11.17 4.34
CA LEU A 27 -6.33 -11.19 4.22
C LEU A 27 -5.62 -10.09 5.03
N MET A 28 -6.36 -9.11 5.56
CA MET A 28 -5.82 -8.13 6.50
C MET A 28 -5.70 -8.67 7.93
N ASP A 29 -6.32 -9.82 8.24
CA ASP A 29 -6.24 -10.45 9.55
C ASP A 29 -4.79 -10.88 9.86
N ARG A 30 -4.44 -10.80 11.15
CA ARG A 30 -3.11 -11.20 11.64
C ARG A 30 -2.73 -12.64 11.23
N ALA A 31 -3.71 -13.53 11.08
CA ALA A 31 -3.51 -14.91 10.65
C ALA A 31 -3.00 -15.05 9.20
N ALA A 32 -3.20 -14.03 8.35
CA ALA A 32 -2.68 -13.97 6.99
C ALA A 32 -1.26 -13.38 6.92
N GLY A 33 -0.68 -12.97 8.04
CA GLY A 33 0.69 -12.47 8.13
C GLY A 33 0.87 -11.13 7.41
N GLU A 34 1.91 -11.03 6.60
CA GLU A 34 2.33 -9.78 5.93
C GLU A 34 1.60 -9.49 4.62
N VAL A 35 0.83 -10.46 4.12
CA VAL A 35 0.15 -10.35 2.83
C VAL A 35 -0.85 -9.19 2.80
N GLY A 36 -1.63 -8.99 3.86
CA GLY A 36 -2.60 -7.90 3.95
C GLY A 36 -1.97 -6.52 3.80
N PRO A 37 -0.99 -6.15 4.64
CA PRO A 37 -0.24 -4.89 4.47
C PRO A 37 0.39 -4.74 3.08
N LEU A 38 1.03 -5.78 2.54
CA LEU A 38 1.65 -5.71 1.21
C LEU A 38 0.63 -5.46 0.10
N MET A 39 -0.55 -6.07 0.20
CA MET A 39 -1.68 -5.82 -0.69
C MET A 39 -2.19 -4.38 -0.54
N CYS A 40 -2.38 -3.91 0.70
CA CYS A 40 -2.87 -2.57 0.97
C CYS A 40 -1.95 -1.46 0.46
N GLU A 41 -0.64 -1.70 0.37
CA GLU A 41 0.34 -0.75 -0.18
C GLU A 41 0.47 -0.87 -1.71
N GLY A 42 0.43 -2.09 -2.25
CA GLY A 42 1.05 -2.40 -3.54
C GLY A 42 0.12 -2.55 -4.75
N ARG A 43 -1.19 -2.35 -4.60
CA ARG A 43 -2.13 -2.51 -5.73
C ARG A 43 -3.35 -1.60 -5.65
N ASP A 44 -4.04 -1.48 -6.78
CA ASP A 44 -5.40 -0.96 -6.81
C ASP A 44 -6.35 -1.89 -6.04
N LEU A 45 -7.22 -1.29 -5.23
CA LEU A 45 -8.08 -1.96 -4.26
C LEU A 45 -9.54 -1.61 -4.55
N PRO A 46 -10.46 -2.58 -4.48
CA PRO A 46 -11.89 -2.29 -4.49
C PRO A 46 -12.28 -1.35 -3.34
N ASP A 47 -13.29 -0.49 -3.57
CA ASP A 47 -13.72 0.52 -2.60
C ASP A 47 -14.01 -0.03 -1.21
N ALA A 48 -14.66 -1.19 -1.13
CA ALA A 48 -14.97 -1.87 0.12
C ALA A 48 -13.71 -2.28 0.89
N VAL A 49 -12.63 -2.63 0.18
CA VAL A 49 -11.34 -3.01 0.78
C VAL A 49 -10.60 -1.77 1.28
N VAL A 50 -10.63 -0.66 0.53
CA VAL A 50 -10.08 0.63 0.99
C VAL A 50 -10.78 1.08 2.27
N ASP A 51 -12.12 1.02 2.28
CA ASP A 51 -12.96 1.37 3.42
C ASP A 51 -12.67 0.52 4.66
N ALA A 52 -12.50 -0.79 4.48
CA ALA A 52 -12.14 -1.70 5.55
C ALA A 52 -10.72 -1.42 6.06
N ALA A 53 -9.76 -1.16 5.16
CA ALA A 53 -8.39 -0.84 5.50
C ALA A 53 -8.27 0.48 6.29
N LEU A 54 -9.03 1.53 5.92
CA LEU A 54 -9.08 2.81 6.66
C LEU A 54 -9.50 2.64 8.12
N ARG A 55 -10.49 1.77 8.37
CA ARG A 55 -11.04 1.51 9.71
C ARG A 55 -10.35 0.36 10.45
N HIS A 56 -9.33 -0.25 9.84
CA HIS A 56 -8.71 -1.46 10.37
C HIS A 56 -8.02 -1.17 11.72
N PRO A 57 -8.18 -2.03 12.76
CA PRO A 57 -7.60 -1.77 14.07
C PRO A 57 -6.06 -1.75 14.06
N ALA A 58 -5.43 -2.56 13.22
CA ALA A 58 -3.98 -2.59 13.09
C ALA A 58 -3.44 -1.39 12.30
N GLY A 59 -2.66 -0.53 12.96
CA GLY A 59 -2.01 0.62 12.32
C GLY A 59 -1.06 0.26 11.19
N LYS A 60 -0.57 -0.99 11.12
CA LYS A 60 0.25 -1.48 10.00
C LYS A 60 -0.53 -1.51 8.68
N VAL A 61 -1.80 -1.90 8.73
CA VAL A 61 -2.70 -1.93 7.56
C VAL A 61 -3.03 -0.50 7.14
N ARG A 62 -3.45 0.36 8.07
CA ARG A 62 -3.72 1.79 7.79
C ARG A 62 -2.49 2.51 7.23
N GLY A 63 -1.32 2.23 7.80
CA GLY A 63 -0.06 2.81 7.34
C GLY A 63 0.39 2.27 5.98
N ALA A 64 0.07 1.03 5.63
CA ALA A 64 0.32 0.50 4.29
C ALA A 64 -0.59 1.16 3.26
N LEU A 65 -1.88 1.32 3.59
CA LEU A 65 -2.83 2.06 2.76
C LEU A 65 -2.40 3.52 2.53
N ALA A 66 -1.83 4.17 3.55
CA ALA A 66 -1.29 5.53 3.43
C ALA A 66 -0.17 5.68 2.39
N LEU A 67 0.50 4.58 2.03
CA LEU A 67 1.57 4.54 1.02
C LEU A 67 1.05 4.08 -0.35
N ASN A 68 -0.24 3.79 -0.49
CA ASN A 68 -0.79 3.23 -1.72
C ASN A 68 -0.94 4.32 -2.80
N ARG A 69 -0.19 4.18 -3.89
CA ARG A 69 -0.21 5.12 -5.03
C ARG A 69 -1.47 5.07 -5.90
N TYR A 70 -2.29 4.03 -5.75
CA TYR A 70 -3.49 3.80 -6.56
C TYR A 70 -4.75 4.37 -5.89
N VAL A 71 -4.70 4.64 -4.58
CA VAL A 71 -5.83 5.23 -3.85
C VAL A 71 -5.78 6.75 -3.97
N ASP A 72 -6.92 7.35 -4.33
CA ASP A 72 -7.08 8.80 -4.35
C ASP A 72 -6.65 9.41 -3.01
N PRO A 73 -5.67 10.35 -2.99
CA PRO A 73 -5.23 11.03 -1.78
C PRO A 73 -6.38 11.64 -0.96
N ALA A 74 -7.46 12.10 -1.62
CA ALA A 74 -8.63 12.64 -0.92
C ALA A 74 -9.32 11.60 -0.02
N ARG A 75 -9.32 10.32 -0.41
CA ARG A 75 -9.85 9.22 0.42
C ARG A 75 -8.97 8.90 1.62
N LEU A 76 -7.70 9.27 1.57
CA LEU A 76 -6.75 9.06 2.67
C LEU A 76 -6.77 10.19 3.70
N ALA A 77 -7.52 11.28 3.46
CA ALA A 77 -7.62 12.42 4.37
C ALA A 77 -7.91 12.07 5.84
N PRO A 78 -8.77 11.08 6.17
CA PRO A 78 -8.99 10.68 7.57
C PRO A 78 -7.73 10.20 8.30
N LEU A 79 -6.70 9.72 7.58
CA LEU A 79 -5.45 9.25 8.18
C LEU A 79 -4.56 10.41 8.67
N ALA A 80 -4.84 11.65 8.29
CA ALA A 80 -4.11 12.82 8.79
C ALA A 80 -4.26 13.00 10.31
N THR A 81 -5.37 12.52 10.86
CA THR A 81 -5.67 12.53 12.30
C THR A 81 -5.58 11.14 12.93
N ASP A 82 -4.90 10.18 12.29
CA ASP A 82 -4.74 8.83 12.83
C ASP A 82 -4.08 8.87 14.21
N PRO A 83 -4.51 8.05 15.19
CA PRO A 83 -3.86 8.00 16.51
C PRO A 83 -2.38 7.59 16.42
N SER A 84 -1.98 6.80 15.42
CA SER A 84 -0.60 6.38 15.23
C SER A 84 0.23 7.45 14.51
N GLY A 85 1.27 7.95 15.18
CA GLY A 85 2.25 8.85 14.55
C GLY A 85 2.95 8.24 13.33
N ILE A 86 3.13 6.91 13.30
CA ILE A 86 3.72 6.22 12.15
C ILE A 86 2.79 6.27 10.93
N VAL A 87 1.47 6.15 11.13
CA VAL A 87 0.50 6.26 10.03
C VAL A 87 0.51 7.68 9.48
N ARG A 88 0.48 8.70 10.36
CA ARG A 88 0.58 10.11 9.95
C ARG A 88 1.89 10.40 9.19
N TYR A 89 3.01 9.86 9.65
CA TYR A 89 4.30 9.96 8.95
C TYR A 89 4.25 9.33 7.56
N ARG A 90 3.70 8.12 7.44
CA ARG A 90 3.58 7.44 6.14
C ARG A 90 2.69 8.20 5.16
N LEU A 91 1.58 8.75 5.64
CA LEU A 91 0.72 9.63 4.83
C LEU A 91 1.50 10.86 4.33
N ALA A 92 2.29 11.49 5.21
CA ALA A 92 3.06 12.68 4.87
C ALA A 92 4.19 12.41 3.87
N VAL A 93 4.86 11.25 3.95
CA VAL A 93 5.86 10.83 2.97
C VAL A 93 5.21 10.43 1.64
N GLY A 94 4.01 9.85 1.71
CA GLY A 94 3.27 9.37 0.56
C GLY A 94 3.91 8.13 -0.11
N PRO A 95 3.33 7.68 -1.23
CA PRO A 95 3.89 6.59 -2.00
C PRO A 95 5.29 6.95 -2.48
N ARG A 96 6.23 6.01 -2.36
CA ARG A 96 7.57 6.23 -2.94
C ARG A 96 7.41 6.32 -4.46
N PRO A 97 8.11 7.26 -5.13
CA PRO A 97 8.26 7.20 -6.57
C PRO A 97 8.76 5.79 -6.90
N ALA A 98 8.08 5.12 -7.83
CA ALA A 98 8.71 3.97 -8.46
C ALA A 98 10.04 4.50 -9.03
N LEU A 99 11.14 3.78 -8.80
CA LEU A 99 12.44 4.15 -9.35
C LEU A 99 12.41 3.90 -10.87
N ASP A 100 11.51 4.60 -11.56
CA ASP A 100 11.32 4.59 -12.98
C ASP A 100 12.27 5.66 -13.53
N GLY A 101 13.54 5.31 -13.66
CA GLY A 101 14.53 6.11 -14.38
C GLY A 101 15.37 7.06 -13.51
N TYR A 102 16.52 6.58 -13.07
CA TYR A 102 17.70 7.43 -12.92
C TYR A 102 18.14 7.89 -14.32
N ASP A 103 17.48 8.91 -14.87
CA ASP A 103 18.00 9.63 -16.04
C ASP A 103 17.44 11.05 -16.05
N HIS A 104 18.17 11.99 -15.43
CA HIS A 104 18.28 13.40 -15.86
C HIS A 104 19.30 14.15 -14.98
N CYS A 105 20.57 13.81 -15.16
CA CYS A 105 21.68 14.74 -14.96
C CYS A 105 22.54 14.78 -16.24
N ARG A 106 21.89 15.08 -17.37
CA ARG A 106 22.56 15.51 -18.60
C ARG A 106 21.75 16.63 -19.24
N THR A 107 22.07 17.86 -18.88
CA THR A 107 22.11 19.06 -19.76
C THR A 107 22.19 20.32 -18.91
N ALA A 108 23.43 20.69 -18.54
CA ALA A 108 23.81 22.10 -18.38
C ALA A 108 25.33 22.24 -18.50
N SER A 109 25.91 21.64 -19.55
CA SER A 109 27.19 22.09 -20.10
C SER A 109 26.89 22.89 -21.36
N SER A 110 26.58 24.16 -21.18
CA SER A 110 26.53 25.14 -22.26
C SER A 110 27.11 26.43 -21.71
N SER A 111 28.43 26.56 -21.85
CA SER A 111 29.14 27.83 -21.67
C SER A 111 28.66 28.85 -22.71
N PRO A 112 28.48 30.13 -22.38
CA PRO A 112 28.44 31.17 -23.39
C PRO A 112 29.88 31.64 -23.68
N SER A 113 30.12 31.87 -24.98
CA SER A 113 31.28 32.60 -25.51
C SER A 113 31.24 34.08 -25.18
#